data_AF-A0A151R1Z1-F1
#
_entry.id   AF-A0A151R1Z1-F1
#
_cell.length_a   1.000
_cell.length_b   1.000
_cell.length_c   1.000
_cell.angle_alpha   90.00
_cell.angle_beta   90.00
_cell.angle_gamma   90.00
#
_symmetry.space_group_name_H-M   'P 1'
#
loop_
_entity.id
_entity.type
_entity.pdbx_description
1 polymer ?
#
loop_
_entity_poly.entity_id
_entity_poly.type
_entity_poly.pdbx_seq_one_letter_code
_entity_poly.pdbx_strand_id
1 'polypeptide(L)'
;LQLQEIVQQKQGLRNMFNSEEFRRSKFGRDKNGLTFEPRQIVISNGFWSKANDILKVFEPLVKVLRLVDGDEKPIMGFIYEAIDRAKQSIQKSSRYYSQYQEIIDKSWIFMHFDLHSASYFLNPQFQYGVEHGSDLYRETFEGTKKVIMKLERSMDDQIKALISVTEWWLMFGSCFPELQRVAIKVLSQTTSTTNCERNWSKFSYITKTRNRLKYRKLQKLVFTHYNMKLKMRHQMRKSEEEIEASFNQINLDYIFREDDPLSPWIEERENPLLDRV
;
A
#
# COMPACT_ATOMS: atom_id res chain seq x y z
N LEU A 1 -9.17 7.32 -8.18
CA LEU A 1 -8.29 8.43 -8.66
C LEU A 1 -9.11 9.36 -9.56
N GLN A 2 -8.86 10.68 -9.55
CA GLN A 2 -9.65 11.64 -10.36
C GLN A 2 -9.62 11.33 -11.87
N LEU A 3 -8.44 10.98 -12.42
CA LEU A 3 -8.29 10.64 -13.84
C LEU A 3 -9.08 9.37 -14.22
N GLN A 4 -9.12 8.37 -13.33
CA GLN A 4 -9.86 7.13 -13.54
C GLN A 4 -11.36 7.39 -13.69
N GLU A 5 -11.92 8.24 -12.81
CA GLU A 5 -13.33 8.65 -12.90
C GLU A 5 -13.61 9.39 -14.21
N ILE A 6 -12.73 10.32 -14.62
CA ILE A 6 -12.86 11.04 -15.89
C ILE A 6 -12.87 10.06 -17.08
N VAL A 7 -12.00 9.03 -17.06
CA VAL A 7 -11.95 7.99 -18.09
C VAL A 7 -13.21 7.13 -18.11
N GLN A 8 -13.75 6.75 -16.94
CA GLN A 8 -15.02 6.01 -16.85
C GLN A 8 -16.18 6.82 -17.43
N GLN A 9 -16.19 8.13 -17.23
CA GLN A 9 -17.22 9.03 -17.76
C GLN A 9 -17.00 9.45 -19.22
N LYS A 10 -16.02 8.88 -19.94
CA LYS A 10 -15.67 9.24 -21.33
C LYS A 10 -16.89 9.36 -22.24
N GLN A 11 -17.77 8.35 -22.24
CA GLN A 11 -18.93 8.34 -23.13
C GLN A 11 -19.98 9.38 -22.69
N GLY A 12 -20.22 9.53 -21.39
CA GLY A 12 -21.11 10.56 -20.85
C GLY A 12 -20.65 11.98 -21.22
N LEU A 13 -19.36 12.25 -21.06
CA LEU A 13 -18.75 13.53 -21.44
C LEU A 13 -18.84 13.79 -22.95
N ARG A 14 -18.58 12.78 -23.78
CA ARG A 14 -18.74 12.88 -25.24
C ARG A 14 -20.19 13.14 -25.64
N ASN A 15 -21.14 12.48 -25.00
CA ASN A 15 -22.56 12.68 -25.27
C ASN A 15 -22.98 14.10 -24.88
N MET A 16 -22.56 14.58 -23.71
CA MET A 16 -22.82 15.95 -23.24
C MET A 16 -22.33 17.01 -24.25
N PHE A 17 -21.06 16.94 -24.68
CA PHE A 17 -20.51 17.90 -25.65
C PHE A 17 -21.07 17.77 -27.08
N ASN A 18 -21.75 16.65 -27.38
CA ASN A 18 -22.41 16.40 -28.65
C ASN A 18 -23.93 16.55 -28.58
N SER A 19 -24.49 16.90 -27.43
CA SER A 19 -25.93 17.08 -27.30
C SER A 19 -26.39 18.34 -28.02
N GLU A 20 -27.64 18.33 -28.47
CA GLU A 20 -28.20 19.47 -29.18
C GLU A 20 -28.39 20.68 -28.24
N GLU A 21 -28.72 20.42 -26.97
CA GLU A 21 -28.81 21.42 -25.92
C GLU A 21 -27.49 22.15 -25.72
N PHE A 22 -26.37 21.40 -25.63
CA PHE A 22 -25.05 22.00 -25.48
C PHE A 22 -24.68 22.83 -26.72
N ARG A 23 -24.86 22.29 -27.93
CA ARG A 23 -24.53 22.97 -29.19
C ARG A 23 -25.32 24.26 -29.40
N ARG A 24 -26.60 24.29 -28.98
CA ARG A 24 -27.46 25.49 -29.06
C ARG A 24 -27.22 26.49 -27.93
N SER A 25 -26.62 26.06 -26.82
CA SER A 25 -26.32 26.94 -25.69
C SER A 25 -25.34 28.06 -26.08
N LYS A 26 -25.23 29.09 -25.22
CA LYS A 26 -24.20 30.13 -25.38
C LYS A 26 -22.78 29.55 -25.30
N PHE A 27 -22.59 28.48 -24.53
CA PHE A 27 -21.29 27.86 -24.30
C PHE A 27 -20.83 27.05 -25.51
N GLY A 28 -21.72 26.30 -26.16
CA GLY A 28 -21.38 25.51 -27.35
C GLY A 28 -21.14 26.34 -28.61
N ARG A 29 -21.74 27.54 -28.69
CA ARG A 29 -21.54 28.49 -29.79
C ARG A 29 -20.28 29.34 -29.65
N ASP A 30 -19.80 29.53 -28.43
CA ASP A 30 -18.63 30.35 -28.15
C ASP A 30 -17.34 29.60 -28.47
N LYS A 31 -16.69 29.98 -29.58
CA LYS A 31 -15.45 29.35 -30.07
C LYS A 31 -14.20 29.78 -29.30
N ASN A 32 -14.29 30.81 -28.45
CA ASN A 32 -13.20 31.29 -27.60
C ASN A 32 -13.55 31.21 -26.11
N GLY A 33 -14.67 30.58 -25.78
CA GLY A 33 -15.17 30.45 -24.43
C GLY A 33 -14.51 29.31 -23.67
N LEU A 34 -14.71 29.31 -22.35
CA LEU A 34 -14.12 28.34 -21.40
C LEU A 34 -14.40 26.86 -21.73
N THR A 35 -15.43 26.58 -22.53
CA THR A 35 -15.81 25.19 -22.88
C THR A 35 -15.23 24.71 -24.21
N PHE A 36 -14.59 25.59 -24.99
CA PHE A 36 -14.05 25.24 -26.30
C PHE A 36 -12.92 24.21 -26.21
N GLU A 37 -11.88 24.49 -25.41
CA GLU A 37 -10.75 23.58 -25.24
C GLU A 37 -11.16 22.23 -24.59
N PRO A 38 -11.92 22.19 -23.48
CA PRO A 38 -12.39 20.92 -22.90
C PRO A 38 -13.16 20.06 -23.90
N ARG A 39 -13.99 20.69 -24.75
CA ARG A 39 -14.71 19.99 -25.82
C ARG A 39 -13.75 19.35 -26.81
N GLN A 40 -12.73 20.07 -27.28
CA GLN A 40 -11.75 19.51 -28.21
C GLN A 40 -11.01 18.32 -27.60
N ILE A 41 -10.60 18.45 -26.33
CA ILE A 41 -9.90 17.39 -25.58
C ILE A 41 -10.78 16.13 -25.47
N VAL A 42 -12.03 16.29 -25.01
CA VAL A 42 -12.98 15.18 -24.80
C VAL A 42 -13.38 14.48 -26.10
N ILE A 43 -13.53 15.25 -27.19
CA ILE A 43 -13.86 14.68 -28.50
C ILE A 43 -12.64 13.94 -29.08
N SER A 44 -11.42 14.46 -28.89
CA SER A 44 -10.20 13.83 -29.39
C SER A 44 -10.04 12.39 -28.89
N ASN A 45 -9.50 11.49 -29.72
CA ASN A 45 -9.12 10.15 -29.27
C ASN A 45 -7.78 10.15 -28.52
N GLY A 46 -6.90 11.12 -28.82
CA GLY A 46 -5.54 11.19 -28.28
C GLY A 46 -5.51 11.40 -26.76
N PHE A 47 -6.40 12.23 -26.22
CA PHE A 47 -6.51 12.42 -24.77
C PHE A 47 -6.81 11.10 -24.05
N TRP A 48 -7.84 10.37 -24.48
CA TRP A 48 -8.25 9.13 -23.82
C TRP A 48 -7.19 8.03 -23.92
N SER A 49 -6.49 7.92 -25.05
CA SER A 49 -5.38 6.98 -25.18
C SER A 49 -4.30 7.28 -24.14
N LYS A 50 -3.85 8.54 -24.07
CA LYS A 50 -2.83 8.97 -23.10
C LYS A 50 -3.30 8.79 -21.65
N ALA A 51 -4.56 9.11 -21.36
CA ALA A 51 -5.14 8.92 -20.03
C ALA A 51 -5.13 7.45 -19.61
N ASN A 52 -5.51 6.54 -20.52
CA ASN A 52 -5.44 5.10 -20.27
C ASN A 52 -4.00 4.61 -20.08
N ASP A 53 -3.06 5.10 -20.87
CA ASP A 53 -1.64 4.76 -20.71
C ASP A 53 -1.11 5.19 -19.34
N ILE A 54 -1.49 6.38 -18.87
CA ILE A 54 -1.16 6.86 -17.52
C ILE A 54 -1.79 5.95 -16.46
N LEU A 55 -3.08 5.60 -16.59
CA LEU A 55 -3.75 4.74 -15.61
C LEU A 55 -3.06 3.38 -15.46
N LYS A 56 -2.63 2.75 -16.57
CA LYS A 56 -1.89 1.49 -16.54
C LYS A 56 -0.58 1.56 -15.76
N VAL A 57 0.06 2.73 -15.72
CA VAL A 57 1.30 2.96 -14.95
C VAL A 57 0.98 3.22 -13.47
N PHE A 58 -0.03 4.03 -13.20
CA PHE A 58 -0.38 4.45 -11.84
C PHE A 58 -1.11 3.38 -11.03
N GLU A 59 -1.94 2.56 -11.66
CA GLU A 59 -2.73 1.53 -10.99
C GLU A 59 -1.89 0.58 -10.12
N PRO A 60 -0.83 -0.07 -10.63
CA PRO A 60 -0.02 -0.97 -9.81
C PRO A 60 0.65 -0.22 -8.64
N LEU A 61 1.10 1.02 -8.83
CA LEU A 61 1.70 1.82 -7.76
C LEU A 61 0.68 2.18 -6.67
N VAL A 62 -0.54 2.55 -7.05
CA VAL A 62 -1.63 2.85 -6.11
C VAL A 62 -2.06 1.60 -5.34
N LYS A 63 -2.05 0.42 -5.98
CA LYS A 63 -2.31 -0.86 -5.31
C LYS A 63 -1.23 -1.19 -4.27
N VAL A 64 0.05 -0.95 -4.57
CA VAL A 64 1.13 -1.08 -3.56
C VAL A 64 0.95 -0.09 -2.42
N LEU A 65 0.66 1.19 -2.70
CA LEU A 65 0.42 2.19 -1.65
C LEU A 65 -0.76 1.79 -0.76
N ARG A 66 -1.86 1.33 -1.36
CA ARG A 66 -3.01 0.84 -0.62
C ARG A 66 -2.61 -0.31 0.29
N LEU A 67 -1.92 -1.33 -0.23
CA LEU A 67 -1.39 -2.46 0.55
C LEU A 67 -0.61 -1.95 1.77
N VAL A 68 0.36 -1.08 1.55
CA VAL A 68 1.27 -0.52 2.57
C VAL A 68 0.54 0.34 3.61
N ASP A 69 -0.57 0.98 3.24
CA ASP A 69 -1.45 1.70 4.15
C ASP A 69 -2.46 0.78 4.88
N GLY A 70 -2.38 -0.54 4.69
CA GLY A 70 -3.20 -1.49 5.42
C GLY A 70 -2.74 -1.70 6.85
N ASP A 71 -3.69 -1.84 7.78
CA ASP A 71 -3.40 -2.06 9.20
C ASP A 71 -3.83 -3.46 9.69
N GLU A 72 -4.25 -4.34 8.78
CA GLU A 72 -4.81 -5.66 9.11
C GLU A 72 -3.76 -6.77 9.13
N LYS A 73 -2.85 -6.78 8.16
CA LYS A 73 -1.78 -7.78 8.02
C LYS A 73 -0.40 -7.11 8.09
N PRO A 74 0.65 -7.81 8.56
CA PRO A 74 2.01 -7.26 8.61
C PRO A 74 2.61 -7.19 7.20
N ILE A 75 2.53 -6.00 6.56
CA ILE A 75 2.99 -5.79 5.18
C ILE A 75 4.51 -5.58 5.07
N MET A 76 5.19 -5.29 6.18
CA MET A 76 6.61 -4.91 6.20
C MET A 76 7.49 -5.82 5.34
N GLY A 77 7.36 -7.14 5.53
CA GLY A 77 8.17 -8.13 4.80
C GLY A 77 7.82 -8.32 3.32
N PHE A 78 6.84 -7.61 2.77
CA PHE A 78 6.30 -7.81 1.41
C PHE A 78 6.55 -6.63 0.46
N ILE A 79 7.08 -5.51 0.96
CA ILE A 79 7.19 -4.28 0.17
C ILE A 79 8.09 -4.47 -1.05
N TYR A 80 9.24 -5.13 -0.89
CA TYR A 80 10.18 -5.39 -1.99
C TYR A 80 9.49 -6.13 -3.14
N GLU A 81 8.82 -7.23 -2.82
CA GLU A 81 8.07 -8.02 -3.79
C GLU A 81 6.91 -7.22 -4.42
N ALA A 82 6.19 -6.44 -3.62
CA ALA A 82 5.08 -5.63 -4.12
C ALA A 82 5.55 -4.56 -5.12
N ILE A 83 6.67 -3.90 -4.84
CA ILE A 83 7.29 -2.92 -5.74
C ILE A 83 7.86 -3.60 -7.00
N ASP A 84 8.51 -4.76 -6.86
CA ASP A 84 9.03 -5.49 -8.02
C ASP A 84 7.91 -5.91 -8.98
N ARG A 85 6.84 -6.51 -8.45
CA ARG A 85 5.66 -6.86 -9.25
C ARG A 85 4.99 -5.63 -9.87
N ALA A 86 4.96 -4.50 -9.18
CA ALA A 86 4.47 -3.24 -9.76
C ALA A 86 5.32 -2.82 -10.95
N LYS A 87 6.65 -2.88 -10.85
CA LYS A 87 7.57 -2.62 -11.97
C LYS A 87 7.32 -3.57 -13.13
N GLN A 88 7.20 -4.87 -12.87
CA GLN A 88 6.90 -5.87 -13.91
C GLN A 88 5.55 -5.61 -14.60
N SER A 89 4.51 -5.20 -13.85
CA SER A 89 3.21 -4.82 -14.43
C SER A 89 3.32 -3.61 -15.37
N ILE A 90 4.08 -2.58 -14.95
CA ILE A 90 4.34 -1.39 -15.76
C ILE A 90 5.15 -1.75 -17.01
N GLN A 91 6.16 -2.63 -16.88
CA GLN A 91 6.97 -3.10 -17.99
C GLN A 91 6.14 -3.75 -19.09
N LYS A 92 5.17 -4.58 -18.71
CA LYS A 92 4.24 -5.24 -19.66
C LYS A 92 3.29 -4.25 -20.33
N SER A 93 2.97 -3.15 -19.66
CA SER A 93 1.87 -2.25 -20.04
C SER A 93 2.31 -0.95 -20.71
N SER A 94 3.59 -0.58 -20.60
CA SER A 94 4.10 0.74 -21.03
C SER A 94 5.40 0.62 -21.83
N ARG A 95 5.41 1.20 -23.03
CA ARG A 95 6.62 1.35 -23.86
C ARG A 95 7.67 2.31 -23.28
N TYR A 96 7.29 3.12 -22.28
CA TYR A 96 8.16 4.07 -21.60
C TYR A 96 8.64 3.54 -20.25
N TYR A 97 8.69 2.21 -20.10
CA TYR A 97 9.04 1.56 -18.84
C TYR A 97 10.39 2.04 -18.29
N SER A 98 11.42 2.23 -19.13
CA SER A 98 12.73 2.67 -18.65
C SER A 98 12.68 4.02 -17.92
N GLN A 99 11.90 4.98 -18.44
CA GLN A 99 11.73 6.29 -17.78
C GLN A 99 10.95 6.14 -16.46
N TYR A 100 9.91 5.30 -16.44
CA TYR A 100 9.14 5.07 -15.22
C TYR A 100 9.94 4.30 -14.16
N GLN A 101 10.73 3.31 -14.57
CA GLN A 101 11.59 2.55 -13.68
C GLN A 101 12.59 3.48 -12.98
N GLU A 102 13.24 4.40 -13.72
CA GLU A 102 14.17 5.36 -13.12
C GLU A 102 13.50 6.25 -12.06
N ILE A 103 12.26 6.69 -12.31
CA ILE A 103 11.48 7.47 -11.34
C ILE A 103 11.15 6.62 -10.11
N ILE A 104 10.69 5.38 -10.31
CA ILE A 104 10.34 4.46 -9.22
C ILE A 104 11.56 4.14 -8.37
N ASP A 105 12.72 3.87 -9.00
CA ASP A 105 13.97 3.56 -8.30
C ASP A 105 14.48 4.76 -7.48
N LYS A 106 14.38 5.97 -8.02
CA LYS A 106 14.70 7.20 -7.26
C LYS A 106 13.77 7.38 -6.07
N SER A 107 12.47 7.16 -6.24
CA SER A 107 11.49 7.22 -5.15
C SER A 107 11.75 6.13 -4.11
N TRP A 108 12.10 4.92 -4.54
CA TRP A 108 12.46 3.81 -3.66
C TRP A 108 13.62 4.18 -2.76
N ILE A 109 14.72 4.69 -3.30
CA ILE A 109 15.90 5.10 -2.53
C ILE A 109 15.55 6.14 -1.45
N PHE A 110 14.64 7.07 -1.75
CA PHE A 110 14.21 8.08 -0.78
C PHE A 110 13.35 7.50 0.35
N MET A 111 12.51 6.51 0.07
CA MET A 111 11.58 5.90 1.04
C MET A 111 12.15 4.66 1.74
N HIS A 112 13.23 4.10 1.21
CA HIS A 112 13.84 2.87 1.69
C HIS A 112 14.58 3.09 3.02
N PHE A 113 14.56 2.05 3.85
CA PHE A 113 15.26 2.02 5.15
C PHE A 113 15.78 0.61 5.39
N ASP A 114 16.84 0.47 6.20
CA ASP A 114 17.41 -0.83 6.59
C ASP A 114 16.34 -1.79 7.16
N LEU A 115 15.27 -1.24 7.75
CA LEU A 115 14.15 -2.01 8.29
C LEU A 115 13.33 -2.71 7.21
N HIS A 116 13.14 -2.08 6.04
CA HIS A 116 12.51 -2.72 4.89
C HIS A 116 13.36 -3.91 4.42
N SER A 117 14.67 -3.72 4.29
CA SER A 117 15.64 -4.77 3.96
C SER A 117 15.55 -5.95 4.93
N ALA A 118 15.62 -5.67 6.23
CA ALA A 118 15.53 -6.68 7.27
C ALA A 118 14.21 -7.45 7.24
N SER A 119 13.10 -6.74 7.00
CA SER A 119 11.79 -7.36 6.98
C SER A 119 11.61 -8.32 5.81
N TYR A 120 12.11 -7.97 4.62
CA TYR A 120 12.06 -8.87 3.46
C TYR A 120 12.94 -10.10 3.69
N PHE A 121 14.17 -9.87 4.16
CA PHE A 121 15.16 -10.92 4.41
C PHE A 121 14.71 -11.92 5.49
N LEU A 122 14.02 -11.45 6.53
CA LEU A 122 13.52 -12.29 7.62
C LEU A 122 12.16 -12.94 7.31
N ASN A 123 11.55 -12.66 6.15
CA ASN A 123 10.28 -13.26 5.75
C ASN A 123 10.51 -14.63 5.10
N PRO A 124 10.09 -15.75 5.72
CA PRO A 124 10.34 -17.10 5.20
C PRO A 124 9.79 -17.34 3.79
N GLN A 125 8.73 -16.62 3.39
CA GLN A 125 8.11 -16.77 2.06
C GLN A 125 9.06 -16.46 0.92
N PHE A 126 9.94 -15.50 1.14
CA PHE A 126 10.89 -15.08 0.13
C PHE A 126 12.19 -15.86 0.26
N GLN A 127 12.31 -16.84 1.14
CA GLN A 127 13.57 -17.57 1.31
C GLN A 127 13.59 -18.94 0.65
N TYR A 128 12.43 -19.46 0.27
CA TYR A 128 12.30 -20.76 -0.36
C TYR A 128 11.65 -20.66 -1.73
N GLY A 129 12.30 -21.23 -2.74
CA GLY A 129 11.74 -21.29 -4.10
C GLY A 129 11.72 -19.95 -4.84
N VAL A 130 12.42 -18.93 -4.33
CA VAL A 130 12.58 -17.62 -4.98
C VAL A 130 14.06 -17.43 -5.34
N GLU A 131 14.34 -17.16 -6.61
CA GLU A 131 15.69 -16.79 -7.06
C GLU A 131 15.92 -15.29 -6.82
N HIS A 132 16.97 -14.96 -6.09
CA HIS A 132 17.34 -13.57 -5.81
C HIS A 132 18.56 -13.18 -6.63
N GLY A 133 18.52 -11.98 -7.21
CA GLY A 133 19.72 -11.34 -7.72
C GLY A 133 20.75 -11.13 -6.61
N SER A 134 22.03 -11.30 -6.91
CA SER A 134 23.13 -11.13 -5.94
C SER A 134 23.13 -9.76 -5.27
N ASP A 135 22.74 -8.72 -5.99
CA ASP A 135 22.67 -7.36 -5.46
C ASP A 135 21.55 -7.20 -4.43
N LEU A 136 20.37 -7.77 -4.69
CA LEU A 136 19.22 -7.74 -3.77
C LEU A 136 19.55 -8.49 -2.47
N TYR A 137 20.17 -9.66 -2.57
CA TYR A 137 20.61 -10.42 -1.40
C TYR A 137 21.61 -9.62 -0.57
N ARG A 138 22.63 -9.02 -1.22
CA ARG A 138 23.65 -8.21 -0.54
C ARG A 138 23.03 -7.02 0.19
N GLU A 139 22.15 -6.28 -0.48
CA GLU A 139 21.45 -5.13 0.09
C GLU A 139 20.60 -5.53 1.30
N THR A 140 19.77 -6.56 1.14
CA THR A 140 18.81 -6.99 2.16
C THR A 140 19.51 -7.58 3.40
N PHE A 141 20.57 -8.36 3.18
CA PHE A 141 21.40 -8.88 4.26
C PHE A 141 22.11 -7.74 5.03
N GLU A 142 22.70 -6.78 4.33
CA GLU A 142 23.40 -5.66 4.98
C GLU A 142 22.45 -4.77 5.80
N GLY A 143 21.25 -4.51 5.27
CA GLY A 143 20.19 -3.85 6.04
C GLY A 143 19.79 -4.65 7.28
N THR A 144 19.68 -5.97 7.18
CA THR A 144 19.38 -6.87 8.31
C THR A 144 20.41 -6.73 9.43
N LYS A 145 21.71 -6.73 9.10
CA LYS A 145 22.77 -6.56 10.11
C LYS A 145 22.63 -5.23 10.86
N LYS A 146 22.43 -4.14 10.12
CA LYS A 146 22.27 -2.80 10.71
C LYS A 146 21.07 -2.73 11.64
N VAL A 147 19.97 -3.40 11.30
CA VAL A 147 18.77 -3.47 12.15
C VAL A 147 19.04 -4.27 13.42
N ILE A 148 19.70 -5.43 13.33
CA ILE A 148 20.07 -6.25 14.51
C ILE A 148 20.94 -5.42 15.47
N MET A 149 21.95 -4.74 14.95
CA MET A 149 22.84 -3.88 15.75
C MET A 149 22.10 -2.72 16.44
N LYS A 150 21.02 -2.21 15.84
CA LYS A 150 20.18 -1.15 16.43
C LYS A 150 19.17 -1.67 17.45
N LEU A 151 18.60 -2.87 17.23
CA LEU A 151 17.51 -3.41 18.04
C LEU A 151 18.00 -4.19 19.27
N GLU A 152 19.14 -4.85 19.17
CA GLU A 152 19.71 -5.64 20.26
C GLU A 152 20.85 -4.86 20.94
N ARG A 153 20.79 -4.75 22.27
CA ARG A 153 21.74 -3.92 23.04
C ARG A 153 23.01 -4.67 23.44
N SER A 154 22.90 -5.97 23.64
CA SER A 154 24.01 -6.83 24.06
C SER A 154 24.83 -7.24 22.84
N MET A 155 26.14 -7.09 22.90
CA MET A 155 27.05 -7.57 21.85
C MET A 155 26.92 -9.08 21.66
N ASP A 156 26.74 -9.83 22.75
CA ASP A 156 26.55 -11.28 22.69
C ASP A 156 25.24 -11.64 21.97
N ASP A 157 24.16 -10.90 22.21
CA ASP A 157 22.88 -11.15 21.54
C ASP A 157 22.92 -10.70 20.07
N GLN A 158 23.67 -9.66 19.74
CA GLN A 158 23.93 -9.26 18.36
C GLN A 158 24.70 -10.34 17.61
N ILE A 159 25.80 -10.85 18.18
CA ILE A 159 26.63 -11.91 17.59
C ILE A 159 25.79 -13.18 17.43
N LYS A 160 25.06 -13.60 18.48
CA LYS A 160 24.15 -14.74 18.42
C LYS A 160 23.10 -14.55 17.34
N ALA A 161 22.46 -13.39 17.24
CA ALA A 161 21.46 -13.11 16.20
C ALA A 161 22.07 -13.15 14.80
N LEU A 162 23.28 -12.64 14.57
CA LEU A 162 23.95 -12.67 13.26
C LEU A 162 24.40 -14.07 12.84
N ILE A 163 24.93 -14.86 13.78
CA ILE A 163 25.26 -16.27 13.56
C ILE A 163 23.97 -17.05 13.30
N SER A 164 22.96 -16.84 14.16
CA SER A 164 21.64 -17.48 14.04
C SER A 164 20.92 -17.08 12.77
N VAL A 165 21.10 -15.87 12.23
CA VAL A 165 20.58 -15.50 10.91
C VAL A 165 21.13 -16.51 9.90
N THR A 166 22.46 -16.62 9.82
CA THR A 166 23.17 -17.51 8.90
C THR A 166 22.83 -19.00 9.10
N GLU A 167 22.59 -19.44 10.33
CA GLU A 167 22.21 -20.82 10.67
C GLU A 167 20.70 -21.10 10.50
N TRP A 168 19.85 -20.10 10.76
CA TRP A 168 18.42 -20.14 10.47
C TRP A 168 18.19 -20.30 8.96
N TRP A 169 19.00 -19.65 8.14
CA TRP A 169 19.05 -19.87 6.68
C TRP A 169 19.33 -21.31 6.29
N LEU A 170 20.09 -22.04 7.11
CA LEU A 170 20.47 -23.43 6.82
C LEU A 170 19.44 -24.45 7.33
N MET A 171 18.64 -24.15 8.36
CA MET A 171 17.85 -25.18 9.06
C MET A 171 16.39 -24.82 9.45
N PHE A 172 16.00 -23.54 9.39
CA PHE A 172 14.70 -22.95 9.79
C PHE A 172 14.12 -23.24 11.18
N GLY A 173 13.87 -22.14 11.89
CA GLY A 173 12.53 -21.82 12.39
C GLY A 173 12.26 -21.96 13.89
N SER A 174 12.55 -23.10 14.51
CA SER A 174 12.11 -23.37 15.89
C SER A 174 13.20 -23.26 16.97
N CYS A 175 14.47 -23.21 16.57
CA CYS A 175 15.59 -23.42 17.50
C CYS A 175 16.35 -22.14 17.92
N PHE A 176 15.93 -20.95 17.46
CA PHE A 176 16.66 -19.69 17.70
C PHE A 176 15.76 -18.59 18.29
N PRO A 177 15.54 -18.59 19.62
CA PRO A 177 14.66 -17.63 20.30
C PRO A 177 15.03 -16.16 20.08
N GLU A 178 16.32 -15.85 19.96
CA GLU A 178 16.88 -14.49 19.80
C GLU A 178 16.45 -13.90 18.47
N LEU A 179 16.64 -14.66 17.39
CA LEU A 179 16.28 -14.25 16.05
C LEU A 179 14.76 -14.18 15.88
N GLN A 180 14.02 -15.12 16.47
CA GLN A 180 12.57 -15.08 16.47
C GLN A 180 12.05 -13.78 17.10
N ARG A 181 12.63 -13.34 18.23
CA ARG A 181 12.29 -12.05 18.86
C ARG A 181 12.55 -10.88 17.91
N VAL A 182 13.67 -10.86 17.20
CA VAL A 182 13.99 -9.81 16.21
C VAL A 182 13.02 -9.85 15.03
N ALA A 183 12.79 -11.01 14.44
CA ALA A 183 11.87 -11.18 13.30
C ALA A 183 10.45 -10.73 13.64
N ILE A 184 9.93 -11.11 14.81
CA ILE A 184 8.62 -10.65 15.29
C ILE A 184 8.60 -9.13 15.42
N LYS A 185 9.62 -8.51 16.04
CA LYS A 185 9.69 -7.04 16.19
C LYS A 185 9.71 -6.34 14.84
N VAL A 186 10.51 -6.82 13.89
CA VAL A 186 10.71 -6.22 12.56
C VAL A 186 9.47 -6.37 11.68
N LEU A 187 8.92 -7.59 11.57
CA LEU A 187 7.75 -7.87 10.73
C LEU A 187 6.47 -7.23 11.28
N SER A 188 6.39 -6.98 12.58
CA SER A 188 5.25 -6.30 13.20
C SER A 188 5.28 -4.78 13.09
N GLN A 189 6.33 -4.18 12.51
CA GLN A 189 6.38 -2.74 12.30
C GLN A 189 5.38 -2.30 11.22
N THR A 190 4.78 -1.13 11.42
CA THR A 190 3.95 -0.49 10.41
C THR A 190 4.83 0.17 9.36
N THR A 191 4.46 0.00 8.10
CA THR A 191 5.18 0.52 6.93
C THR A 191 4.79 1.95 6.56
N SER A 192 3.69 2.45 7.12
CA SER A 192 3.13 3.76 6.78
C SER A 192 2.63 4.49 8.02
N THR A 193 2.79 5.82 8.03
CA THR A 193 2.21 6.71 9.03
C THR A 193 0.76 7.08 8.71
N THR A 194 0.29 6.84 7.48
CA THR A 194 -1.08 7.17 7.03
C THR A 194 -2.15 6.38 7.79
N ASN A 195 -1.80 5.20 8.33
CA ASN A 195 -2.68 4.41 9.22
C ASN A 195 -3.11 5.25 10.44
N CYS A 196 -2.21 6.10 10.95
CA CYS A 196 -2.54 7.06 12.00
C CYS A 196 -3.42 8.20 11.46
N GLU A 197 -3.17 8.69 10.26
CA GLU A 197 -3.96 9.75 9.61
C GLU A 197 -5.42 9.35 9.38
N ARG A 198 -5.72 8.10 8.99
CA ARG A 198 -7.10 7.62 8.87
C ARG A 198 -7.86 7.65 10.20
N ASN A 199 -7.20 7.27 11.29
CA ASN A 199 -7.76 7.45 12.62
C ASN A 199 -8.01 8.95 12.89
N TRP A 200 -7.06 9.83 12.59
CA TRP A 200 -7.23 11.27 12.75
C TRP A 200 -8.37 11.86 11.90
N SER A 201 -8.61 11.37 10.68
CA SER A 201 -9.74 11.79 9.84
C SER A 201 -11.08 11.43 10.48
N LYS A 202 -11.22 10.20 10.99
CA LYS A 202 -12.41 9.74 11.72
C LYS A 202 -12.66 10.57 12.98
N PHE A 203 -11.60 10.89 13.72
CA PHE A 203 -11.70 11.69 14.94
C PHE A 203 -11.82 13.19 14.68
N SER A 204 -11.32 13.69 13.55
CA SER A 204 -11.50 15.06 13.08
C SER A 204 -12.98 15.36 12.91
N TYR A 205 -13.74 14.43 12.30
CA TYR A 205 -15.19 14.51 12.19
C TYR A 205 -15.88 14.63 13.56
N ILE A 206 -15.46 13.82 14.55
CA ILE A 206 -15.99 13.86 15.93
C ILE A 206 -15.69 15.20 16.62
N THR A 207 -14.58 15.84 16.26
CA THR A 207 -14.14 17.13 16.83
C THR A 207 -14.69 18.37 16.11
N LYS A 208 -15.42 18.21 15.00
CA LYS A 208 -15.97 19.36 14.25
C LYS A 208 -17.18 19.99 14.96
N THR A 209 -17.17 21.33 14.94
CA THR A 209 -18.17 22.40 15.22
C THR A 209 -19.29 22.26 16.25
N ARG A 210 -19.69 21.07 16.75
CA ARG A 210 -20.71 20.92 17.80
C ARG A 210 -20.24 20.19 19.06
N ASN A 211 -19.09 19.51 19.00
CA ASN A 211 -18.52 18.79 20.15
C ASN A 211 -17.26 19.47 20.66
N ARG A 212 -17.36 20.17 21.80
CA ARG A 212 -16.25 20.88 22.46
C ARG A 212 -15.39 19.93 23.30
N LEU A 213 -14.97 18.80 22.71
CA LEU A 213 -14.10 17.83 23.38
C LEU A 213 -12.72 18.46 23.60
N LYS A 214 -12.30 18.58 24.87
CA LYS A 214 -10.94 18.99 25.20
C LYS A 214 -9.94 17.96 24.67
N TYR A 215 -8.77 18.42 24.20
CA TYR A 215 -7.71 17.58 23.65
C TYR A 215 -7.37 16.34 24.51
N ARG A 216 -7.29 16.50 25.85
CA ARG A 216 -7.05 15.37 26.78
C ARG A 216 -8.12 14.27 26.69
N LYS A 217 -9.39 14.63 26.50
CA LYS A 217 -10.49 13.65 26.34
C LYS A 217 -10.42 13.00 24.96
N LEU A 218 -10.07 13.76 23.92
CA LEU A 218 -9.87 13.24 22.57
C LEU A 218 -8.75 12.18 22.55
N GLN A 219 -7.57 12.48 23.11
CA GLN A 219 -6.46 11.51 23.19
C GLN A 219 -6.89 10.20 23.87
N LYS A 220 -7.59 10.28 25.01
CA LYS A 220 -8.12 9.09 25.70
C LYS A 220 -9.12 8.31 24.86
N LEU A 221 -9.96 9.00 24.09
CA LEU A 221 -10.93 8.39 23.19
C LEU A 221 -10.22 7.65 22.05
N VAL A 222 -9.25 8.29 21.38
CA VAL A 222 -8.44 7.67 20.32
C VAL A 222 -7.73 6.43 20.85
N PHE A 223 -7.05 6.56 22.00
CA PHE A 223 -6.35 5.46 22.65
C PHE A 223 -7.28 4.28 22.99
N THR A 224 -8.43 4.57 23.61
CA THR A 224 -9.39 3.53 23.99
C THR A 224 -9.98 2.83 22.77
N HIS A 225 -10.38 3.59 21.74
CA HIS A 225 -10.92 3.04 20.51
C HIS A 225 -9.92 2.14 19.79
N TYR A 226 -8.69 2.61 19.63
CA TYR A 226 -7.64 1.84 18.95
C TYR A 226 -7.30 0.55 19.71
N ASN A 227 -7.14 0.62 21.03
CA ASN A 227 -6.87 -0.58 21.85
C ASN A 227 -8.05 -1.56 21.85
N MET A 228 -9.30 -1.08 21.85
CA MET A 228 -10.47 -1.95 21.70
C MET A 228 -10.46 -2.66 20.34
N LYS A 229 -10.16 -1.95 19.24
CA LYS A 229 -10.00 -2.54 17.90
C LYS A 229 -8.93 -3.62 17.89
N LEU A 230 -7.76 -3.35 18.47
CA LEU A 230 -6.67 -4.34 18.60
C LEU A 230 -7.08 -5.56 19.42
N LYS A 231 -7.79 -5.36 20.53
CA LYS A 231 -8.28 -6.46 21.39
C LYS A 231 -9.27 -7.34 20.63
N MET A 232 -10.21 -6.76 19.89
CA MET A 232 -11.17 -7.51 19.08
C MET A 232 -10.46 -8.34 17.99
N ARG A 233 -9.50 -7.72 17.27
CA ARG A 233 -8.67 -8.43 16.28
C ARG A 233 -7.87 -9.58 16.89
N HIS A 234 -7.34 -9.39 18.10
CA HIS A 234 -6.62 -10.45 18.82
C HIS A 234 -7.53 -11.58 19.27
N GLN A 235 -8.77 -11.27 19.67
CA GLN A 235 -9.76 -12.27 20.04
C GLN A 235 -10.23 -13.11 18.84
N MET A 236 -10.48 -12.47 17.68
CA MET A 236 -10.81 -13.16 16.42
C MET A 236 -9.70 -14.16 16.05
N ARG A 237 -8.43 -13.70 16.02
CA ARG A 237 -7.25 -14.52 15.73
C ARG A 237 -6.99 -15.69 16.70
N LYS A 238 -7.65 -15.72 17.87
CA LYS A 238 -7.48 -16.76 18.90
C LYS A 238 -8.56 -17.85 18.87
N SER A 239 -9.60 -17.71 18.06
CA SER A 239 -10.59 -18.77 17.88
C SER A 239 -9.96 -19.91 17.06
N GLU A 240 -10.00 -21.14 17.57
CA GLU A 240 -9.25 -22.30 17.03
C GLU A 240 -9.67 -22.69 15.59
N GLU A 241 -10.92 -22.46 15.21
CA GLU A 241 -11.43 -22.70 13.84
C GLU A 241 -10.78 -21.78 12.78
N GLU A 242 -10.15 -20.68 13.20
CA GLU A 242 -9.46 -19.76 12.31
C GLU A 242 -7.93 -19.90 12.34
N ILE A 243 -7.26 -20.71 13.16
CA ILE A 243 -5.77 -20.74 13.09
C ILE A 243 -5.28 -21.29 11.74
N GLU A 244 -5.96 -22.31 11.23
CA GLU A 244 -5.70 -22.91 9.91
C GLU A 244 -6.22 -22.04 8.75
N ALA A 245 -7.29 -21.25 8.97
CA ALA A 245 -7.82 -20.27 8.01
C ALA A 245 -7.18 -18.86 8.09
N SER A 246 -6.53 -18.52 9.20
CA SER A 246 -5.89 -17.22 9.51
C SER A 246 -4.40 -17.22 9.22
N PHE A 247 -3.82 -18.41 8.96
CA PHE A 247 -2.64 -18.52 8.10
C PHE A 247 -2.99 -18.19 6.63
N ASN A 248 -3.72 -17.10 6.43
CA ASN A 248 -3.92 -16.43 5.16
C ASN A 248 -2.64 -15.63 4.87
N GLN A 249 -1.60 -16.38 4.57
CA GLN A 249 -0.33 -15.91 4.05
C GLN A 249 -0.60 -14.82 3.02
N ILE A 250 0.11 -13.68 3.11
CA ILE A 250 -0.05 -12.63 2.10
C ILE A 250 0.43 -13.23 0.78
N ASN A 251 -0.54 -13.52 -0.10
CA ASN A 251 -0.28 -14.01 -1.43
C ASN A 251 -0.34 -12.83 -2.39
N LEU A 252 0.84 -12.39 -2.84
CA LEU A 252 0.97 -11.28 -3.78
C LEU A 252 0.66 -11.68 -5.24
N ASP A 253 0.37 -12.95 -5.54
CA ASP A 253 0.01 -13.43 -6.90
C ASP A 253 -1.30 -12.84 -7.40
N TYR A 254 -2.11 -12.32 -6.47
CA TYR A 254 -3.41 -11.75 -6.76
C TYR A 254 -3.45 -10.22 -6.69
N ILE A 255 -2.42 -9.55 -6.15
CA ILE A 255 -2.45 -8.08 -5.91
C ILE A 255 -2.71 -7.24 -7.17
N PHE A 256 -2.51 -7.83 -8.37
CA PHE A 256 -2.78 -7.18 -9.65
C PHE A 256 -3.78 -7.93 -10.55
N ARG A 257 -4.47 -8.98 -10.06
CA ARG A 257 -5.51 -9.69 -10.82
C ARG A 257 -6.89 -9.05 -10.61
N GLU A 258 -7.83 -9.30 -11.52
CA GLU A 258 -9.22 -8.80 -11.39
C GLU A 258 -9.99 -9.51 -10.25
N ASP A 259 -9.63 -10.75 -9.95
CA ASP A 259 -10.14 -11.59 -8.86
C ASP A 259 -9.33 -11.45 -7.56
N ASP A 260 -8.64 -10.32 -7.37
CA ASP A 260 -7.83 -10.07 -6.16
C ASP A 260 -8.69 -10.22 -4.89
N PRO A 261 -8.33 -11.10 -3.93
CA PRO A 261 -8.97 -11.15 -2.62
C PRO A 261 -8.89 -9.81 -1.87
N LEU A 262 -7.93 -8.95 -2.24
CA LEU A 262 -7.79 -7.58 -1.74
C LEU A 262 -8.58 -6.56 -2.59
N SER A 263 -9.17 -6.90 -3.75
CA SER A 263 -9.99 -5.98 -4.54
C SER A 263 -11.13 -5.33 -3.73
N PRO A 264 -11.96 -6.07 -2.96
CA PRO A 264 -12.98 -5.45 -2.11
C PRO A 264 -12.41 -4.49 -1.07
N TRP A 265 -11.19 -4.75 -0.59
CA TRP A 265 -10.48 -3.92 0.37
C TRP A 265 -9.84 -2.68 -0.27
N ILE A 266 -9.33 -2.81 -1.50
CA ILE A 266 -8.82 -1.74 -2.37
C ILE A 266 -9.97 -0.84 -2.85
N GLU A 267 -11.16 -1.42 -3.05
CA GLU A 267 -12.38 -0.76 -3.52
C GLU A 267 -13.28 -0.27 -2.40
N GLU A 268 -12.95 -0.54 -1.13
CA GLU A 268 -13.70 -0.07 0.02
C GLU A 268 -13.73 1.47 -0.02
N ARG A 269 -14.79 2.00 -0.64
CA ARG A 269 -15.21 3.38 -0.45
C ARG A 269 -15.55 3.45 1.02
N GLU A 270 -14.88 4.36 1.74
CA GLU A 270 -15.24 4.71 3.11
C GLU A 270 -16.75 5.01 3.11
N ASN A 271 -17.57 4.02 3.45
CA ASN A 271 -18.95 4.27 3.82
C ASN A 271 -18.82 4.94 5.18
N PRO A 272 -19.13 6.25 5.30
CA PRO A 272 -19.15 6.87 6.60
C PRO A 272 -20.08 6.05 7.48
N LEU A 273 -19.56 5.50 8.57
CA LEU A 273 -20.29 4.63 9.51
C LEU A 273 -21.47 5.35 10.21
N LEU A 274 -21.80 6.57 9.79
CA LEU A 274 -22.82 7.42 10.36
C LEU A 274 -23.55 8.17 9.24
N ASP A 275 -24.38 7.46 8.49
CA ASP A 275 -25.60 8.02 7.91
C ASP A 275 -26.75 7.10 8.29
N ARG A 276 -27.52 7.54 9.29
CA ARG A 276 -28.96 7.29 9.57
C ARG A 276 -29.29 7.62 11.03
N VAL A 277 -29.42 8.91 11.31
CA VAL A 277 -30.46 9.47 12.20
C VAL A 277 -30.96 10.74 11.55
#